data_AF-A0AA36N4X2-F1
#
_entry.id   AF-A0AA36N4X2-F1
#
_cell.length_a   1.000
_cell.length_b   1.000
_cell.length_c   1.000
_cell.angle_alpha   90.00
_cell.angle_beta   90.00
_cell.angle_gamma   90.00
#
_symmetry.space_group_name_H-M   'P 1'
#
loop_
_entity.id
_entity.type
_entity.pdbx_description
1 polymer ?
#
loop_
_entity_poly.entity_id
_entity_poly.type
_entity_poly.pdbx_seq_one_letter_code
_entity_poly.pdbx_strand_id
1 'polypeptide(L)'
;MVPYYACAVATGIYAVSLFSLHRWSAAESAPKQSGARDPHVDNAKFLGMVLVCWSHIGRWKVLEYSGLTSEFVIWFHMPMYVFLSGSFVRPASWQTFLKILVLILFPLVAFCLLIFPLERVMLDMELKHLWLPGAAPYFEGSVFHLLMGSGPGWFIWFLRCLLIWKLASMFTVSLPKAAQIALGILSGLAGVYCHPEGNTWSYGLFAYQRALQMFPFFLMGQLLDTSRLMKAVPPPSTLTMASTWLLLFSLLYLENHSSIWSNLTDDLFHLLDSYPAPFMTYRYPASCDSAYYWLWARYGASLAYRTFCMFIFLLFGVPRGRVWFTDAGSATMYAYLLHMPLVRYTAMGLTKADALYAATLANLPPALDYICFIALATALNLWFAMIVYVLTLHPVRSMFGVLIEPTWLLNLATAKTRSPEKAEEAK
;
A
#
# COMPACT_ATOMS: atom_id res chain seq x y z
N MET A 1 0.33 -31.75 4.76
CA MET A 1 1.81 -31.63 4.69
C MET A 1 2.29 -31.06 3.35
N VAL A 2 1.74 -31.51 2.22
CA VAL A 2 2.07 -31.02 0.86
C VAL A 2 2.09 -29.49 0.69
N PRO A 3 1.11 -28.70 1.19
CA PRO A 3 1.12 -27.24 0.97
C PRO A 3 2.28 -26.54 1.68
N TYR A 4 2.76 -27.08 2.80
CA TYR A 4 3.85 -26.50 3.57
C TYR A 4 5.21 -26.62 2.87
N TYR A 5 5.46 -27.74 2.18
CA TYR A 5 6.68 -27.91 1.38
C TYR A 5 6.72 -26.99 0.17
N ALA A 6 5.58 -26.81 -0.52
CA ALA A 6 5.47 -25.87 -1.63
C ALA A 6 5.79 -24.43 -1.18
N CYS A 7 5.33 -24.05 0.01
CA CYS A 7 5.64 -22.77 0.66
C CYS A 7 7.13 -22.56 0.93
N ALA A 8 7.80 -23.57 1.51
CA ALA A 8 9.23 -23.53 1.80
C ALA A 8 10.04 -23.42 0.50
N VAL A 9 9.65 -24.16 -0.55
CA VAL A 9 10.27 -24.10 -1.88
C VAL A 9 10.06 -22.73 -2.52
N ALA A 10 8.84 -22.19 -2.52
CA ALA A 10 8.55 -20.86 -3.08
C ALA A 10 9.33 -19.76 -2.36
N THR A 11 9.42 -19.84 -1.02
CA THR A 11 10.21 -18.90 -0.21
C THR A 11 11.70 -19.02 -0.50
N GLY A 12 12.22 -20.25 -0.67
CA GLY A 12 13.61 -20.51 -1.04
C GLY A 12 13.96 -19.96 -2.42
N ILE A 13 13.13 -20.25 -3.43
CA ILE A 13 13.28 -19.70 -4.78
C ILE A 13 13.29 -18.18 -4.74
N TYR A 14 12.33 -17.60 -4.03
CA TYR A 14 12.22 -16.15 -3.89
C TYR A 14 13.47 -15.52 -3.25
N ALA A 15 13.99 -16.10 -2.18
CA ALA A 15 15.22 -15.64 -1.53
C ALA A 15 16.43 -15.72 -2.48
N VAL A 16 16.54 -16.82 -3.25
CA VAL A 16 17.60 -17.00 -4.25
C VAL A 16 17.45 -15.98 -5.39
N SER A 17 16.24 -15.74 -5.89
CA SER A 17 15.96 -14.75 -6.93
C SER A 17 16.33 -13.34 -6.47
N LEU A 18 15.95 -12.94 -5.26
CA LEU A 18 16.33 -11.65 -4.70
C LEU A 18 17.84 -11.51 -4.53
N PHE A 19 18.51 -12.55 -4.04
CA PHE A 19 19.97 -12.54 -3.90
C PHE A 19 20.68 -12.41 -5.26
N SER A 20 20.15 -13.08 -6.28
CA SER A 20 20.67 -13.06 -7.65
C SER A 20 20.46 -11.69 -8.31
N LEU A 21 19.24 -11.14 -8.20
CA LEU A 21 18.91 -9.77 -8.64
C LEU A 21 19.77 -8.73 -7.93
N HIS A 22 20.03 -8.92 -6.64
CA HIS A 22 20.89 -8.04 -5.89
C HIS A 22 22.34 -8.07 -6.41
N ARG A 23 22.93 -9.26 -6.58
CA ARG A 23 24.29 -9.42 -7.12
C ARG A 23 24.41 -8.81 -8.51
N TRP A 24 23.42 -9.04 -9.37
CA TRP A 24 23.36 -8.42 -10.69
C TRP A 24 23.31 -6.90 -10.60
N SER A 25 22.42 -6.33 -9.77
CA SER A 25 22.29 -4.88 -9.58
C SER A 25 23.54 -4.22 -9.00
N ALA A 26 24.33 -4.96 -8.22
CA ALA A 26 25.54 -4.49 -7.57
C ALA A 26 26.78 -4.45 -8.49
N ALA A 27 26.77 -5.17 -9.61
CA ALA A 27 27.96 -5.40 -10.44
C ALA A 27 28.50 -4.14 -11.19
N GLU A 28 27.74 -3.04 -11.24
CA GLU A 28 28.15 -1.76 -11.85
C GLU A 28 27.27 -0.65 -11.27
N SER A 29 27.84 0.21 -10.43
CA SER A 29 27.13 1.39 -9.92
C SER A 29 26.99 2.41 -11.05
N ALA A 30 25.83 2.50 -11.67
CA ALA A 30 25.52 3.61 -12.55
C ALA A 30 25.53 4.92 -11.72
N PRO A 31 26.05 6.04 -12.25
CA PRO A 31 25.95 7.32 -11.56
C PRO A 31 24.47 7.66 -11.36
N LYS A 32 24.08 7.99 -10.11
CA LYS A 32 22.74 8.49 -9.77
C LYS A 32 22.42 9.65 -10.72
N GLN A 33 21.34 9.52 -11.49
CA GLN A 33 20.88 10.60 -12.37
C GLN A 33 20.64 11.88 -11.59
N SER A 34 20.90 13.00 -12.26
CA SER A 34 20.71 14.38 -11.81
C SER A 34 19.31 14.58 -11.22
N GLY A 35 19.15 15.62 -10.40
CA GLY A 35 17.93 15.92 -9.62
C GLY A 35 16.62 16.17 -10.40
N ALA A 36 16.53 15.74 -11.66
CA ALA A 36 15.30 15.65 -12.41
C ALA A 36 14.40 14.56 -11.83
N ARG A 37 13.12 14.87 -11.73
CA ARG A 37 12.09 13.97 -11.22
C ARG A 37 11.82 12.85 -12.22
N ASP A 38 11.76 11.61 -11.73
CA ASP A 38 11.52 10.41 -12.56
C ASP A 38 10.02 10.25 -12.89
N PRO A 39 9.60 10.41 -14.16
CA PRO A 39 8.21 10.26 -14.57
C PRO A 39 7.63 8.87 -14.28
N HIS A 40 8.44 7.81 -14.37
CA HIS A 40 7.98 6.44 -14.14
C HIS A 40 7.54 6.25 -12.69
N VAL A 41 8.30 6.80 -11.74
CA VAL A 41 7.98 6.74 -10.31
C VAL A 41 6.70 7.50 -10.00
N ASP A 42 6.51 8.68 -10.58
CA ASP A 42 5.27 9.44 -10.39
C ASP A 42 4.08 8.72 -11.04
N ASN A 43 4.24 8.16 -12.24
CA ASN A 43 3.20 7.37 -12.90
C ASN A 43 2.81 6.13 -12.07
N ALA A 44 3.78 5.43 -11.50
CA ALA A 44 3.57 4.28 -10.64
C ALA A 44 2.79 4.67 -9.37
N LYS A 45 3.13 5.81 -8.76
CA LYS A 45 2.37 6.35 -7.62
C LYS A 45 0.95 6.70 -8.02
N PHE A 46 0.73 7.39 -9.14
CA PHE A 46 -0.63 7.71 -9.59
C PHE A 46 -1.49 6.45 -9.71
N LEU A 47 -1.04 5.48 -10.51
CA LEU A 47 -1.75 4.23 -10.74
C LEU A 47 -1.87 3.40 -9.46
N GLY A 48 -0.85 3.38 -8.60
CA GLY A 48 -0.93 2.75 -7.29
C GLY A 48 -1.99 3.38 -6.39
N MET A 49 -2.21 4.70 -6.46
CA MET A 49 -3.26 5.38 -5.71
C MET A 49 -4.67 5.04 -6.23
N VAL A 50 -4.81 4.79 -7.53
CA VAL A 50 -6.05 4.24 -8.10
C VAL A 50 -6.38 2.89 -7.44
N LEU A 51 -5.38 2.02 -7.29
CA LEU A 51 -5.53 0.72 -6.62
C LEU A 51 -5.79 0.85 -5.11
N VAL A 52 -5.27 1.89 -4.44
CA VAL A 52 -5.62 2.22 -3.05
C VAL A 52 -7.11 2.54 -2.95
N CYS A 53 -7.62 3.43 -3.81
CA CYS A 53 -9.04 3.79 -3.82
C CYS A 53 -9.93 2.57 -4.09
N TRP A 54 -9.50 1.70 -5.01
CA TRP A 54 -10.16 0.43 -5.28
C TRP A 54 -10.31 -0.42 -4.02
N SER A 55 -9.24 -0.56 -3.23
CA SER A 55 -9.25 -1.37 -2.00
C SER A 55 -10.16 -0.81 -0.90
N HIS A 56 -10.52 0.47 -0.99
CA HIS A 56 -11.35 1.17 0.01
C HIS A 56 -12.84 1.23 -0.33
N ILE A 57 -13.28 0.63 -1.45
CA ILE A 57 -14.72 0.44 -1.74
C ILE A 57 -15.41 -0.35 -0.63
N GLY A 58 -14.68 -1.25 0.04
CA GLY A 58 -15.21 -2.08 1.12
C GLY A 58 -16.14 -3.19 0.61
N ARG A 59 -16.96 -3.74 1.51
CA ARG A 59 -17.83 -4.88 1.20
C ARG A 59 -18.94 -4.50 0.24
N TRP A 60 -18.78 -4.90 -1.01
CA TRP A 60 -19.81 -4.76 -2.03
C TRP A 60 -20.58 -6.10 -2.12
N LYS A 61 -21.86 -6.10 -1.75
CA LYS A 61 -22.63 -7.35 -1.61
C LYS A 61 -22.89 -8.04 -2.95
N VAL A 62 -22.85 -7.31 -4.08
CA VAL A 62 -23.04 -7.87 -5.44
C VAL A 62 -22.12 -9.02 -5.76
N LEU A 63 -20.90 -9.03 -5.24
CA LEU A 63 -19.90 -10.03 -5.61
C LEU A 63 -20.03 -11.29 -4.77
N GLU A 64 -20.59 -11.17 -3.57
CA GLU A 64 -20.94 -12.34 -2.75
C GLU A 64 -21.93 -13.26 -3.50
N TYR A 65 -22.77 -12.69 -4.38
CA TYR A 65 -23.70 -13.46 -5.22
C TYR A 65 -23.05 -14.22 -6.38
N SER A 66 -21.84 -13.85 -6.82
CA SER A 66 -21.08 -14.57 -7.86
C SER A 66 -19.97 -15.47 -7.29
N GLY A 67 -20.00 -15.75 -5.98
CA GLY A 67 -18.95 -16.53 -5.29
C GLY A 67 -17.63 -15.78 -5.10
N LEU A 68 -17.60 -14.48 -5.44
CA LEU A 68 -16.50 -13.58 -5.14
C LEU A 68 -16.68 -13.05 -3.71
N THR A 69 -15.64 -13.11 -2.90
CA THR A 69 -15.69 -12.53 -1.56
C THR A 69 -15.77 -10.99 -1.67
N SER A 70 -16.57 -10.35 -0.82
CA SER A 70 -16.77 -8.89 -0.81
C SER A 70 -15.54 -8.09 -0.38
N GLU A 71 -14.42 -8.75 -0.20
CA GLU A 71 -13.21 -8.18 0.35
C GLU A 71 -12.18 -8.02 -0.80
N PHE A 72 -12.58 -7.28 -1.83
CA PHE A 72 -11.72 -6.93 -2.95
C PHE A 72 -10.43 -6.32 -2.48
N VAL A 73 -9.34 -7.05 -2.60
CA VAL A 73 -8.08 -6.39 -2.34
C VAL A 73 -7.00 -6.80 -3.32
N ILE A 74 -6.59 -5.77 -4.05
CA ILE A 74 -5.38 -5.73 -4.85
C ILE A 74 -4.23 -5.58 -3.85
N TRP A 75 -3.44 -6.61 -3.55
CA TRP A 75 -2.49 -6.51 -2.42
C TRP A 75 -1.07 -6.09 -2.76
N PHE A 76 -0.76 -5.81 -4.02
CA PHE A 76 0.59 -5.40 -4.40
C PHE A 76 0.80 -3.87 -4.36
N HIS A 77 -0.27 -3.07 -4.33
CA HIS A 77 -0.15 -1.60 -4.35
C HIS A 77 0.54 -1.08 -3.07
N MET A 78 0.23 -1.63 -1.89
CA MET A 78 0.93 -1.25 -0.66
C MET A 78 2.40 -1.68 -0.68
N PRO A 79 2.77 -2.96 -0.95
CA PRO A 79 4.16 -3.36 -1.20
C PRO A 79 4.90 -2.45 -2.18
N MET A 80 4.25 -2.05 -3.28
CA MET A 80 4.83 -1.11 -4.24
C MET A 80 5.18 0.23 -3.60
N TYR A 81 4.25 0.83 -2.85
CA TYR A 81 4.51 2.08 -2.13
C TYR A 81 5.62 1.95 -1.09
N VAL A 82 5.65 0.83 -0.37
CA VAL A 82 6.69 0.50 0.62
C VAL A 82 8.05 0.37 -0.05
N PHE A 83 8.13 -0.38 -1.16
CA PHE A 83 9.32 -0.55 -1.97
C PHE A 83 9.85 0.79 -2.50
N LEU A 84 9.00 1.57 -3.18
CA LEU A 84 9.37 2.89 -3.71
C LEU A 84 9.82 3.84 -2.59
N SER A 85 9.23 3.75 -1.40
CA SER A 85 9.65 4.53 -0.24
C SER A 85 11.05 4.15 0.25
N GLY A 86 11.43 2.88 0.12
CA GLY A 86 12.77 2.37 0.40
C GLY A 86 13.82 2.79 -0.64
N SER A 87 13.44 2.93 -1.91
CA SER A 87 14.35 3.31 -3.01
C SER A 87 14.93 4.72 -2.87
N PHE A 88 14.24 5.61 -2.16
CA PHE A 88 14.62 7.01 -1.99
C PHE A 88 14.89 7.36 -0.52
N VAL A 89 15.92 6.73 0.06
CA VAL A 89 16.39 6.99 1.43
C VAL A 89 17.71 7.76 1.46
N ARG A 90 17.98 8.43 2.58
CA ARG A 90 19.22 9.18 2.84
C ARG A 90 19.78 8.76 4.19
N PRO A 91 21.12 8.79 4.38
CA PRO A 91 21.74 8.48 5.66
C PRO A 91 21.31 9.47 6.76
N ALA A 92 21.54 9.07 8.00
CA ALA A 92 21.23 9.87 9.18
C ALA A 92 21.85 11.26 9.11
N SER A 93 21.00 12.29 9.18
CA SER A 93 21.42 13.67 9.45
C SER A 93 20.27 14.41 10.11
N TRP A 94 20.57 15.51 10.80
CA TRP A 94 19.56 16.38 11.38
C TRP A 94 18.57 16.90 10.32
N GLN A 95 19.06 17.25 9.12
CA GLN A 95 18.16 17.71 8.05
C GLN A 95 17.23 16.60 7.54
N THR A 96 17.73 15.35 7.44
CA THR A 96 16.89 14.20 7.07
C THR A 96 15.83 13.95 8.13
N PHE A 97 16.20 13.98 9.41
CA PHE A 97 15.28 13.83 10.54
C PHE A 97 14.17 14.90 10.53
N LEU A 98 14.54 16.18 10.41
CA LEU A 98 13.57 17.28 10.32
C LEU A 98 12.63 17.13 9.13
N LYS A 99 13.14 16.73 7.96
CA LYS A 99 12.29 16.49 6.79
C LYS A 99 11.28 15.37 7.04
N ILE A 100 11.68 14.29 7.71
CA ILE A 100 10.77 13.20 8.07
C ILE A 100 9.67 13.72 9.01
N LEU A 101 10.04 14.46 10.06
CA LEU A 101 9.05 15.01 10.99
C LEU A 101 8.07 15.97 10.29
N VAL A 102 8.58 16.90 9.48
CA VAL A 102 7.75 17.92 8.83
C VAL A 102 6.93 17.35 7.68
N LEU A 103 7.46 16.42 6.87
CA LEU A 103 6.77 15.94 5.67
C LEU A 103 5.95 14.66 5.88
N ILE A 104 6.09 13.99 7.03
CA ILE A 104 5.36 12.75 7.33
C ILE A 104 4.58 12.88 8.64
N LEU A 105 5.25 13.20 9.75
CA LEU A 105 4.59 13.28 11.05
C LEU A 105 3.59 14.45 11.11
N PHE A 106 3.92 15.61 10.56
CA PHE A 106 2.99 16.74 10.56
C PHE A 106 1.72 16.45 9.74
N PRO A 107 1.78 15.98 8.47
CA PRO A 107 0.57 15.55 7.75
C PRO A 107 -0.22 14.46 8.47
N LEU A 108 0.45 13.53 9.16
CA LEU A 108 -0.22 12.52 9.99
C LEU A 108 -1.02 13.16 11.13
N VAL A 109 -0.41 14.09 11.87
CA VAL A 109 -1.07 14.80 12.96
C VAL A 109 -2.19 15.69 12.42
N ALA A 110 -1.95 16.44 11.35
CA ALA A 110 -2.96 17.26 10.69
C ALA A 110 -4.14 16.43 10.19
N PHE A 111 -3.87 15.24 9.64
CA PHE A 111 -4.93 14.33 9.25
C PHE A 111 -5.76 13.90 10.45
N CYS A 112 -5.13 13.41 11.51
CA CYS A 112 -5.84 12.94 12.70
C CYS A 112 -6.65 14.05 13.37
N LEU A 113 -6.10 15.26 13.50
CA LEU A 113 -6.72 16.33 14.28
C LEU A 113 -7.71 17.19 13.48
N LEU A 114 -7.54 17.29 12.16
CA LEU A 114 -8.30 18.23 11.33
C LEU A 114 -9.03 17.54 10.19
N ILE A 115 -8.31 16.82 9.33
CA ILE A 115 -8.91 16.25 8.10
C ILE A 115 -9.92 15.16 8.45
N PHE A 116 -9.54 14.19 9.27
CA PHE A 116 -10.40 13.06 9.61
C PHE A 116 -11.72 13.49 10.31
N PRO A 117 -11.70 14.39 11.31
CA PRO A 117 -12.94 14.95 11.86
C PRO A 117 -13.79 15.69 10.82
N LEU A 118 -13.17 16.44 9.90
CA LEU A 118 -13.87 17.15 8.85
C LEU A 118 -14.54 16.19 7.85
N GLU A 119 -13.81 15.17 7.38
CA GLU A 119 -14.34 14.12 6.53
C GLU A 119 -15.56 13.46 7.17
N ARG A 120 -15.49 13.20 8.47
CA ARG A 120 -16.62 12.64 9.22
C ARG A 120 -17.80 13.59 9.26
N VAL A 121 -17.60 14.88 9.51
CA VAL A 121 -18.71 15.86 9.50
C VAL A 121 -19.38 15.88 8.13
N MET A 122 -18.61 15.87 7.03
CA MET A 122 -19.16 15.82 5.67
C MET A 122 -19.99 14.55 5.43
N LEU A 123 -19.50 13.39 5.89
CA LEU A 123 -20.20 12.13 5.77
C LEU A 123 -21.44 12.08 6.70
N ASP A 124 -21.30 12.44 7.98
CA ASP A 124 -22.37 12.39 9.00
C ASP A 124 -23.50 13.41 8.72
N MET A 125 -23.21 14.58 8.12
CA MET A 125 -24.23 15.59 7.77
C MET A 125 -25.15 15.15 6.62
N GLU A 126 -24.69 14.28 5.72
CA GLU A 126 -25.55 13.65 4.70
C GLU A 126 -26.16 12.32 5.16
N LEU A 127 -25.49 11.58 6.06
CA LEU A 127 -25.83 10.18 6.39
C LEU A 127 -26.84 9.99 7.53
N LYS A 128 -27.06 10.97 8.41
CA LYS A 128 -28.09 10.83 9.47
C LYS A 128 -29.52 10.79 8.92
N HIS A 129 -29.78 11.35 7.74
CA HIS A 129 -31.09 11.33 7.09
C HIS A 129 -31.28 10.18 6.10
N LEU A 130 -30.21 9.41 5.82
CA LEU A 130 -30.21 8.30 4.87
C LEU A 130 -30.00 6.95 5.59
N TRP A 131 -30.96 6.60 6.47
CA TRP A 131 -31.28 5.23 6.93
C TRP A 131 -30.13 4.22 7.05
N LEU A 132 -29.28 4.36 8.07
CA LEU A 132 -28.54 3.24 8.68
C LEU A 132 -28.81 3.23 10.19
N PRO A 133 -29.86 2.52 10.66
CA PRO A 133 -30.10 2.34 12.08
C PRO A 133 -28.95 1.52 12.68
N GLY A 134 -28.26 2.05 13.70
CA GLY A 134 -27.27 1.29 14.48
C GLY A 134 -25.80 1.58 14.19
N ALA A 135 -25.45 2.63 13.44
CA ALA A 135 -24.06 3.10 13.40
C ALA A 135 -23.68 3.68 14.79
N ALA A 136 -23.17 2.82 15.66
CA ALA A 136 -22.65 3.21 16.96
C ALA A 136 -21.60 4.32 16.80
N PRO A 137 -21.54 5.31 17.71
CA PRO A 137 -20.48 6.30 17.69
C PRO A 137 -19.15 5.60 17.96
N TYR A 138 -18.40 5.25 16.91
CA TYR A 138 -17.06 4.65 16.97
C TYR A 138 -15.97 5.60 17.56
N PHE A 139 -16.35 6.59 18.36
CA PHE A 139 -15.44 7.56 18.97
C PHE A 139 -15.48 7.48 20.49
N GLU A 140 -15.20 6.29 21.02
CA GLU A 140 -14.85 6.10 22.43
C GLU A 140 -13.32 6.16 22.66
N GLY A 141 -12.59 6.85 21.77
CA GLY A 141 -11.14 6.94 21.82
C GLY A 141 -10.64 8.37 22.06
N SER A 142 -9.66 8.54 22.94
CA SER A 142 -8.96 9.81 23.12
C SER A 142 -8.18 10.21 21.84
N VAL A 143 -7.79 11.49 21.72
CA VAL A 143 -6.86 11.96 20.68
C VAL A 143 -5.58 11.11 20.62
N PHE A 144 -5.13 10.64 21.79
CA PHE A 144 -4.01 9.71 21.90
C PHE A 144 -4.28 8.38 21.18
N HIS A 145 -5.49 7.82 21.30
CA HIS A 145 -5.88 6.62 20.56
C HIS A 145 -5.95 6.86 19.04
N LEU A 146 -6.32 8.05 18.59
CA LEU A 146 -6.33 8.41 17.16
C LEU A 146 -4.92 8.58 16.57
N LEU A 147 -3.96 9.03 17.36
CA LEU A 147 -2.56 9.17 16.92
C LEU A 147 -1.78 7.85 17.05
N MET A 148 -1.95 7.16 18.19
CA MET A 148 -1.11 6.04 18.62
C MET A 148 -1.79 4.67 18.55
N GLY A 149 -3.12 4.60 18.53
CA GLY A 149 -3.88 3.35 18.54
C GLY A 149 -4.09 2.72 17.16
N SER A 150 -4.77 1.57 17.12
CA SER A 150 -5.18 0.89 15.88
C SER A 150 -6.52 1.38 15.34
N GLY A 151 -7.34 2.11 16.12
CA GLY A 151 -8.61 2.69 15.67
C GLY A 151 -8.43 4.00 14.89
N PRO A 152 -9.51 4.55 14.30
CA PRO A 152 -10.10 4.19 12.98
C PRO A 152 -9.03 3.86 11.90
N GLY A 153 -7.98 3.15 12.29
CA GLY A 153 -6.64 3.16 11.72
C GLY A 153 -6.46 2.28 10.50
N TRP A 154 -7.56 1.95 9.83
CA TRP A 154 -7.56 1.25 8.55
C TRP A 154 -6.96 2.09 7.42
N PHE A 155 -7.04 3.42 7.51
CA PHE A 155 -6.67 4.34 6.42
C PHE A 155 -5.23 4.88 6.58
N ILE A 156 -4.81 5.18 7.81
CA ILE A 156 -3.53 5.88 8.08
C ILE A 156 -2.41 5.01 8.62
N TRP A 157 -2.62 3.70 8.78
CA TRP A 157 -1.56 2.80 9.22
C TRP A 157 -0.29 2.96 8.36
N PHE A 158 -0.44 3.20 7.05
CA PHE A 158 0.71 3.33 6.15
C PHE A 158 1.56 4.53 6.49
N LEU A 159 0.98 5.70 6.80
CA LEU A 159 1.77 6.88 7.16
C LEU A 159 2.51 6.72 8.50
N ARG A 160 1.91 5.99 9.44
CA ARG A 160 2.55 5.59 10.71
C ARG A 160 3.72 4.64 10.45
N CYS A 161 3.50 3.58 9.68
CA CYS A 161 4.55 2.66 9.27
C CYS A 161 5.65 3.37 8.49
N LEU A 162 5.30 4.30 7.59
CA LEU A 162 6.24 5.09 6.81
C LEU A 162 7.13 5.95 7.71
N LEU A 163 6.58 6.53 8.77
CA LEU A 163 7.39 7.23 9.77
C LEU A 163 8.40 6.29 10.43
N ILE A 164 7.97 5.11 10.89
CA ILE A 164 8.87 4.09 11.46
C ILE A 164 9.97 3.72 10.47
N TRP A 165 9.60 3.35 9.23
CA TRP A 165 10.56 2.90 8.22
C TRP A 165 11.52 4.00 7.81
N LYS A 166 11.08 5.25 7.69
CA LYS A 166 11.95 6.37 7.33
C LYS A 166 12.94 6.69 8.45
N LEU A 167 12.52 6.64 9.71
CA LEU A 167 13.44 6.77 10.85
C LEU A 167 14.43 5.60 10.91
N ALA A 168 13.96 4.36 10.74
CA ALA A 168 14.83 3.19 10.67
C ALA A 168 15.83 3.30 9.49
N SER A 169 15.38 3.82 8.34
CA SER A 169 16.19 3.96 7.13
C SER A 169 17.44 4.80 7.30
N MET A 170 17.40 5.76 8.22
CA MET A 170 18.55 6.60 8.54
C MET A 170 19.76 5.78 8.99
N PHE A 171 19.50 4.60 9.58
CA PHE A 171 20.52 3.67 10.04
C PHE A 171 20.68 2.48 9.09
N THR A 172 19.58 1.91 8.58
CA THR A 172 19.66 0.70 7.75
C THR A 172 20.35 0.92 6.41
N VAL A 173 20.25 2.12 5.84
CA VAL A 173 20.88 2.45 4.55
C VAL A 173 22.41 2.34 4.61
N SER A 174 23.00 2.53 5.80
CA SER A 174 24.44 2.46 6.03
C SER A 174 24.90 1.04 6.38
N LEU A 175 23.98 0.10 6.63
CA LEU A 175 24.32 -1.27 6.97
C LEU A 175 24.83 -2.04 5.75
N PRO A 176 25.74 -3.01 5.93
CA PRO A 176 26.07 -3.98 4.90
C PRO A 176 24.81 -4.66 4.36
N LYS A 177 24.80 -4.95 3.06
CA LYS A 177 23.64 -5.54 2.37
C LYS A 177 23.14 -6.83 3.02
N ALA A 178 24.05 -7.70 3.48
CA ALA A 178 23.70 -8.92 4.22
C ALA A 178 22.95 -8.62 5.53
N ALA A 179 23.33 -7.56 6.25
CA ALA A 179 22.65 -7.14 7.47
C ALA A 179 21.26 -6.56 7.18
N GLN A 180 21.09 -5.82 6.08
CA GLN A 180 19.75 -5.37 5.65
C GLN A 180 18.85 -6.56 5.30
N ILE A 181 19.36 -7.57 4.59
CA ILE A 181 18.61 -8.80 4.29
C ILE A 181 18.21 -9.53 5.59
N ALA A 182 19.17 -9.72 6.50
CA ALA A 182 18.91 -10.37 7.79
C ALA A 182 17.85 -9.60 8.59
N LEU A 183 17.95 -8.27 8.64
CA LEU A 183 16.97 -7.41 9.31
C LEU A 183 15.58 -7.52 8.67
N GLY A 184 15.51 -7.60 7.34
CA GLY A 184 14.26 -7.86 6.62
C GLY A 184 13.62 -9.17 7.07
N ILE A 185 14.37 -10.28 6.99
CA ILE A 185 13.87 -11.61 7.40
C ILE A 185 13.41 -11.59 8.86
N LEU A 186 14.25 -11.09 9.78
CA LEU A 186 13.92 -11.02 11.22
C LEU A 186 12.70 -10.15 11.50
N SER A 187 12.57 -9.00 10.83
CA SER A 187 11.39 -8.12 10.98
C SER A 187 10.12 -8.78 10.47
N GLY A 188 10.16 -9.46 9.32
CA GLY A 188 9.01 -10.19 8.78
C GLY A 188 8.56 -11.29 9.73
N LEU A 189 9.49 -12.10 10.23
CA LEU A 189 9.23 -13.14 11.22
C LEU A 189 8.66 -12.57 12.53
N ALA A 190 9.25 -11.50 13.05
CA ALA A 190 8.74 -10.82 14.24
C ALA A 190 7.32 -10.29 14.02
N GLY A 191 7.02 -9.72 12.85
CA GLY A 191 5.68 -9.26 12.52
C GLY A 191 4.65 -10.39 12.38
N VAL A 192 5.08 -11.62 12.05
CA VAL A 192 4.23 -12.81 11.98
C VAL A 192 3.95 -13.38 13.37
N TYR A 193 4.97 -13.50 14.22
CA TYR A 193 4.87 -14.20 15.51
C TYR A 193 4.59 -13.28 16.72
N CYS A 194 4.96 -12.00 16.67
CA CYS A 194 4.75 -11.05 17.75
C CYS A 194 3.46 -10.26 17.54
N HIS A 195 2.33 -10.87 17.92
CA HIS A 195 1.01 -10.28 17.77
C HIS A 195 0.64 -9.35 18.94
N PRO A 196 0.13 -8.13 18.70
CA PRO A 196 -0.42 -7.28 19.75
C PRO A 196 -1.59 -7.96 20.49
N GLU A 197 -1.67 -7.75 21.80
CA GLU A 197 -2.82 -8.18 22.60
C GLU A 197 -4.09 -7.41 22.17
N GLY A 198 -5.22 -8.12 22.01
CA GLY A 198 -6.51 -7.52 21.64
C GLY A 198 -7.34 -8.37 20.66
N ASN A 199 -8.35 -7.75 20.03
CA ASN A 199 -9.12 -8.38 18.95
C ASN A 199 -8.28 -8.51 17.67
N THR A 200 -8.74 -9.33 16.71
CA THR A 200 -8.09 -9.59 15.40
C THR A 200 -7.85 -8.35 14.53
N TRP A 201 -8.37 -7.20 14.96
CA TRP A 201 -8.31 -5.93 14.26
C TRP A 201 -7.32 -4.94 14.90
N SER A 202 -6.59 -5.35 15.94
CA SER A 202 -5.54 -4.54 16.57
C SER A 202 -4.20 -4.78 15.90
N TYR A 203 -3.57 -3.71 15.38
CA TYR A 203 -2.21 -3.74 14.82
C TYR A 203 -1.13 -3.31 15.83
N GLY A 204 -1.54 -3.17 17.10
CA GLY A 204 -0.70 -2.68 18.17
C GLY A 204 -0.45 -1.17 18.08
N LEU A 205 0.33 -0.67 19.02
CA LEU A 205 0.68 0.75 19.10
C LEU A 205 1.39 1.17 17.80
N PHE A 206 0.87 2.24 17.19
CA PHE A 206 1.39 2.83 15.95
C PHE A 206 1.45 1.87 14.74
N ALA A 207 0.62 0.82 14.74
CA ALA A 207 0.60 -0.23 13.71
C ALA A 207 1.94 -0.96 13.51
N TYR A 208 2.75 -1.11 14.58
CA TYR A 208 4.10 -1.70 14.52
C TYR A 208 4.11 -3.07 13.85
N GLN A 209 3.04 -3.86 14.01
CA GLN A 209 3.00 -5.22 13.49
C GLN A 209 2.98 -5.23 11.96
N ARG A 210 2.19 -4.35 11.31
CA ARG A 210 2.24 -4.14 9.86
C ARG A 210 3.56 -3.53 9.42
N ALA A 211 4.13 -2.63 10.24
CA ALA A 211 5.44 -2.05 9.97
C ALA A 211 6.51 -3.14 9.83
N LEU A 212 6.54 -4.09 10.77
CA LEU A 212 7.46 -5.23 10.75
C LEU A 212 7.21 -6.14 9.54
N GLN A 213 5.96 -6.52 9.27
CA GLN A 213 5.63 -7.43 8.18
C GLN A 213 5.87 -6.87 6.77
N MET A 214 5.85 -5.55 6.58
CA MET A 214 6.13 -4.93 5.27
C MET A 214 7.54 -4.38 5.15
N PHE A 215 8.32 -4.34 6.23
CA PHE A 215 9.70 -3.85 6.18
C PHE A 215 10.61 -4.59 5.18
N PRO A 216 10.43 -5.89 4.88
CA PRO A 216 11.16 -6.56 3.80
C PRO A 216 11.04 -5.86 2.44
N PHE A 217 9.85 -5.35 2.08
CA PHE A 217 9.67 -4.59 0.83
C PHE A 217 10.43 -3.26 0.87
N PHE A 218 10.44 -2.60 2.02
CA PHE A 218 11.13 -1.33 2.20
C PHE A 218 12.64 -1.49 2.05
N LEU A 219 13.21 -2.50 2.71
CA LEU A 219 14.63 -2.84 2.59
C LEU A 219 14.97 -3.33 1.18
N MET A 220 14.07 -4.05 0.51
CA MET A 220 14.26 -4.41 -0.90
C MET A 220 14.43 -3.16 -1.79
N GLY A 221 13.67 -2.10 -1.53
CA GLY A 221 13.84 -0.80 -2.20
C GLY A 221 15.24 -0.20 -1.98
N GLN A 222 15.82 -0.34 -0.78
CA GLN A 222 17.18 0.12 -0.48
C GLN A 222 18.25 -0.74 -1.19
N LEU A 223 18.00 -2.05 -1.29
CA LEU A 223 18.93 -3.05 -1.80
C LEU A 223 19.00 -3.10 -3.32
N LEU A 224 17.92 -2.75 -4.02
CA LEU A 224 17.80 -2.84 -5.47
C LEU A 224 17.94 -1.47 -6.14
N ASP A 225 18.85 -1.37 -7.11
CA ASP A 225 18.91 -0.22 -8.00
C ASP A 225 17.76 -0.29 -9.01
N THR A 226 16.67 0.41 -8.69
CA THR A 226 15.48 0.48 -9.54
C THR A 226 15.79 1.12 -10.89
N SER A 227 16.69 2.11 -10.95
CA SER A 227 17.05 2.78 -12.21
C SER A 227 17.77 1.82 -13.16
N ARG A 228 18.67 0.99 -12.63
CA ARG A 228 19.37 -0.03 -13.41
C ARG A 228 18.42 -1.13 -13.88
N LEU A 229 17.51 -1.58 -13.02
CA LEU A 229 16.48 -2.57 -13.38
C LEU A 229 15.60 -2.06 -14.53
N MET A 230 15.12 -0.82 -14.44
CA MET A 230 14.28 -0.22 -15.48
C MET A 230 15.02 -0.03 -16.81
N LYS A 231 16.34 0.22 -16.79
CA LYS A 231 17.17 0.31 -18.01
C LYS A 231 17.41 -1.05 -18.68
N ALA A 232 17.47 -2.13 -17.91
CA ALA A 232 17.74 -3.46 -18.45
C ALA A 232 16.53 -4.11 -19.12
N VAL A 233 15.32 -3.71 -18.74
CA VAL A 233 14.07 -4.20 -19.36
C VAL A 233 13.63 -3.20 -20.44
N PRO A 234 13.23 -3.61 -21.65
CA PRO A 234 12.69 -2.70 -22.66
C PRO A 234 11.43 -1.96 -22.18
N PRO A 235 11.18 -0.71 -22.64
CA PRO A 235 9.94 0.00 -22.31
C PRO A 235 8.72 -0.79 -22.77
N PRO A 236 7.64 -0.85 -21.96
CA PRO A 236 6.46 -1.62 -22.33
C PRO A 236 5.72 -0.95 -23.49
N SER A 237 5.31 -1.76 -24.47
CA SER A 237 4.38 -1.33 -25.52
C SER A 237 2.96 -1.20 -24.97
N THR A 238 2.05 -0.56 -25.71
CA THR A 238 0.61 -0.50 -25.34
C THR A 238 0.01 -1.89 -25.14
N LEU A 239 0.34 -2.85 -26.01
CA LEU A 239 -0.11 -4.22 -25.88
C LEU A 239 0.45 -4.88 -24.61
N THR A 240 1.74 -4.68 -24.33
CA THR A 240 2.37 -5.19 -23.10
C THR A 240 1.69 -4.64 -21.85
N MET A 241 1.39 -3.34 -21.82
CA MET A 241 0.65 -2.73 -20.71
C MET A 241 -0.76 -3.30 -20.59
N ALA A 242 -1.51 -3.37 -21.69
CA ALA A 242 -2.87 -3.92 -21.69
C ALA A 242 -2.90 -5.37 -21.20
N SER A 243 -2.00 -6.22 -21.70
CA SER A 243 -1.85 -7.61 -21.25
C SER A 243 -1.44 -7.72 -19.78
N THR A 244 -0.61 -6.80 -19.29
CA THR A 244 -0.21 -6.74 -17.88
C THR A 244 -1.40 -6.41 -16.98
N TRP A 245 -2.19 -5.41 -17.34
CA TRP A 245 -3.39 -5.05 -16.59
C TRP A 245 -4.46 -6.14 -16.64
N LEU A 246 -4.66 -6.77 -17.80
CA LEU A 246 -5.53 -7.93 -17.93
C LEU A 246 -5.08 -9.05 -17.00
N LEU A 247 -3.79 -9.43 -17.03
CA LEU A 247 -3.22 -10.44 -16.14
C LEU A 247 -3.46 -10.09 -14.67
N LEU A 248 -3.19 -8.86 -14.26
CA LEU A 248 -3.37 -8.42 -12.87
C LEU A 248 -4.85 -8.45 -12.45
N PHE A 249 -5.78 -8.10 -13.33
CA PHE A 249 -7.21 -8.24 -13.06
C PHE A 249 -7.67 -9.70 -13.06
N SER A 250 -7.11 -10.56 -13.90
CA SER A 250 -7.37 -12.00 -13.84
C SER A 250 -6.90 -12.60 -12.52
N LEU A 251 -5.70 -12.23 -12.06
CA LEU A 251 -5.19 -12.63 -10.75
C LEU A 251 -6.09 -12.14 -9.62
N LEU A 252 -6.53 -10.88 -9.69
CA LEU A 252 -7.49 -10.32 -8.73
C LEU A 252 -8.81 -11.10 -8.74
N TYR A 253 -9.35 -11.45 -9.91
CA TYR A 253 -10.55 -12.28 -10.03
C TYR A 253 -10.36 -13.63 -9.34
N LEU A 254 -9.24 -14.31 -9.62
CA LEU A 254 -8.92 -15.60 -9.01
C LEU A 254 -8.79 -15.50 -7.49
N GLU A 255 -8.09 -14.49 -6.98
CA GLU A 255 -7.92 -14.24 -5.53
C GLU A 255 -9.26 -14.01 -4.82
N ASN A 256 -10.20 -13.33 -5.46
CA ASN A 256 -11.49 -13.02 -4.87
C ASN A 256 -12.45 -14.20 -4.92
N HIS A 257 -12.25 -15.18 -5.81
CA HIS A 257 -13.11 -16.33 -5.94
C HIS A 257 -12.63 -17.45 -4.99
N SER A 258 -13.14 -17.46 -3.76
CA SER A 258 -12.56 -18.22 -2.65
C SER A 258 -12.41 -19.71 -2.92
N SER A 259 -13.34 -20.34 -3.64
CA SER A 259 -13.25 -21.75 -4.00
C SER A 259 -12.12 -22.03 -5.00
N ILE A 260 -11.97 -21.18 -6.02
CA ILE A 260 -10.92 -21.31 -7.02
C ILE A 260 -9.56 -21.02 -6.38
N TRP A 261 -9.46 -19.98 -5.56
CA TRP A 261 -8.22 -19.62 -4.87
C TRP A 261 -7.78 -20.71 -3.89
N SER A 262 -8.69 -21.23 -3.07
CA SER A 262 -8.46 -22.36 -2.16
C SER A 262 -7.96 -23.59 -2.91
N ASN A 263 -8.63 -23.98 -3.99
CA ASN A 263 -8.25 -25.15 -4.78
C ASN A 263 -6.91 -24.96 -5.51
N LEU A 264 -6.69 -23.80 -6.14
CA LEU A 264 -5.46 -23.49 -6.88
C LEU A 264 -4.25 -23.44 -5.95
N THR A 265 -4.47 -22.98 -4.73
CA THR A 265 -3.41 -22.76 -3.75
C THR A 265 -3.33 -23.86 -2.71
N ASP A 266 -4.17 -24.90 -2.76
CA ASP A 266 -4.23 -25.96 -1.74
C ASP A 266 -4.33 -25.35 -0.31
N ASP A 267 -5.22 -24.37 -0.16
CA ASP A 267 -5.45 -23.58 1.06
C ASP A 267 -4.23 -22.85 1.63
N LEU A 268 -3.16 -22.69 0.85
CA LEU A 268 -1.91 -22.05 1.27
C LEU A 268 -2.13 -20.66 1.87
N PHE A 269 -3.06 -19.91 1.28
CA PHE A 269 -3.37 -18.53 1.68
C PHE A 269 -4.70 -18.42 2.46
N HIS A 270 -5.57 -19.44 2.40
CA HIS A 270 -6.89 -19.44 3.06
C HIS A 270 -6.85 -19.75 4.56
N LEU A 271 -5.89 -20.57 5.01
CA LEU A 271 -5.79 -21.01 6.41
C LEU A 271 -4.94 -20.09 7.29
N LEU A 272 -4.43 -18.98 6.78
CA LEU A 272 -4.13 -17.82 7.61
C LEU A 272 -5.43 -17.03 7.70
N ASP A 273 -5.84 -16.56 8.87
CA ASP A 273 -6.97 -15.61 9.07
C ASP A 273 -6.76 -14.25 8.36
N SER A 274 -5.97 -14.22 7.28
CA SER A 274 -5.88 -13.20 6.27
C SER A 274 -6.96 -13.41 5.20
N TYR A 275 -8.23 -13.32 5.58
CA TYR A 275 -9.28 -12.94 4.63
C TYR A 275 -9.29 -11.40 4.51
N PRO A 276 -9.16 -10.87 3.29
CA PRO A 276 -8.05 -11.13 2.39
C PRO A 276 -6.78 -10.42 2.89
N ALA A 277 -6.76 -9.89 4.12
CA ALA A 277 -5.76 -8.95 4.60
C ALA A 277 -4.47 -9.64 5.03
N PRO A 278 -3.44 -9.66 4.18
CA PRO A 278 -2.36 -10.63 4.23
C PRO A 278 -1.21 -10.17 5.13
N PHE A 279 -1.58 -9.37 6.11
CA PHE A 279 -0.76 -8.76 7.14
C PHE A 279 -1.59 -8.61 8.43
N MET A 280 -2.63 -9.43 8.60
CA MET A 280 -3.45 -9.51 9.80
C MET A 280 -3.14 -10.76 10.62
N THR A 281 -3.61 -10.74 11.86
CA THR A 281 -3.41 -11.78 12.86
C THR A 281 -3.83 -13.15 12.39
N TYR A 282 -2.97 -14.11 12.64
CA TYR A 282 -3.37 -15.50 12.74
C TYR A 282 -4.05 -15.72 14.10
N ARG A 283 -5.36 -15.96 14.12
CA ARG A 283 -6.05 -16.44 15.33
C ARG A 283 -6.60 -17.84 15.09
N TYR A 284 -5.79 -18.86 15.33
CA TYR A 284 -6.29 -20.23 15.27
C TYR A 284 -7.09 -20.59 16.54
N PRO A 285 -8.20 -21.34 16.42
CA PRO A 285 -8.80 -22.06 17.53
C PRO A 285 -8.02 -23.35 17.80
N ALA A 286 -7.11 -23.33 18.78
CA ALA A 286 -6.53 -24.41 19.64
C ALA A 286 -6.38 -25.90 19.17
N SER A 287 -6.73 -26.34 17.97
CA SER A 287 -6.88 -27.77 17.66
C SER A 287 -5.78 -28.39 16.77
N CYS A 288 -4.83 -27.61 16.23
CA CYS A 288 -3.71 -28.14 15.45
C CYS A 288 -2.44 -27.27 15.53
N ASP A 289 -1.47 -27.71 16.33
CA ASP A 289 -0.21 -26.99 16.58
C ASP A 289 0.68 -26.82 15.34
N SER A 290 0.60 -27.76 14.38
CA SER A 290 1.49 -27.79 13.22
C SER A 290 1.37 -26.56 12.31
N ALA A 291 0.17 -25.99 12.16
CA ALA A 291 -0.07 -24.84 11.28
C ALA A 291 0.63 -23.56 11.78
N TYR A 292 0.77 -23.40 13.10
CA TYR A 292 1.49 -22.28 13.71
C TYR A 292 3.00 -22.29 13.38
N TYR A 293 3.61 -23.49 13.35
CA TYR A 293 5.03 -23.63 12.99
C TYR A 293 5.33 -23.29 11.53
N TRP A 294 4.33 -23.31 10.63
CA TRP A 294 4.50 -23.03 9.20
C TRP A 294 4.06 -21.61 8.78
N LEU A 295 3.70 -20.74 9.73
CA LEU A 295 3.27 -19.37 9.44
C LEU A 295 4.34 -18.58 8.65
N TRP A 296 5.61 -18.75 9.00
CA TRP A 296 6.71 -18.11 8.28
C TRP A 296 6.74 -18.46 6.78
N ALA A 297 6.42 -19.72 6.45
CA ALA A 297 6.51 -20.22 5.09
C ALA A 297 5.35 -19.68 4.24
N ARG A 298 4.15 -19.61 4.82
CA ARG A 298 2.98 -18.97 4.20
C ARG A 298 3.17 -17.47 4.02
N TYR A 299 3.72 -16.80 5.03
CA TYR A 299 4.12 -15.41 4.92
C TYR A 299 5.14 -15.20 3.80
N GLY A 300 6.17 -16.06 3.72
CA GLY A 300 7.17 -16.04 2.66
C GLY A 300 6.58 -16.21 1.25
N ALA A 301 5.65 -17.15 1.08
CA ALA A 301 4.92 -17.33 -0.18
C ALA A 301 4.08 -16.10 -0.53
N SER A 302 3.43 -15.48 0.46
CA SER A 302 2.65 -14.24 0.28
C SER A 302 3.54 -13.07 -0.14
N LEU A 303 4.71 -12.95 0.48
CA LEU A 303 5.73 -11.95 0.15
C LEU A 303 6.24 -12.14 -1.29
N ALA A 304 6.51 -13.39 -1.69
CA ALA A 304 6.97 -13.73 -3.03
C ALA A 304 5.91 -13.38 -4.10
N TYR A 305 4.67 -13.80 -3.88
CA TYR A 305 3.55 -13.53 -4.78
C TYR A 305 3.32 -12.03 -5.00
N ARG A 306 3.29 -11.24 -3.93
CA ARG A 306 3.14 -9.78 -4.03
C ARG A 306 4.31 -9.10 -4.70
N THR A 307 5.51 -9.58 -4.44
CA THR A 307 6.71 -9.06 -5.10
C THR A 307 6.66 -9.30 -6.60
N PHE A 308 6.20 -10.48 -7.01
CA PHE A 308 5.98 -10.80 -8.40
C PHE A 308 4.96 -9.85 -9.05
N CYS A 309 3.77 -9.68 -8.45
CA CYS A 309 2.76 -8.75 -8.95
C CYS A 309 3.28 -7.30 -9.01
N MET A 310 3.98 -6.85 -7.97
CA MET A 310 4.59 -5.52 -7.89
C MET A 310 5.60 -5.30 -9.02
N PHE A 311 6.51 -6.24 -9.27
CA PHE A 311 7.51 -6.09 -10.33
C PHE A 311 6.89 -6.17 -11.72
N ILE A 312 5.94 -7.07 -11.96
CA ILE A 312 5.20 -7.11 -13.23
C ILE A 312 4.53 -5.77 -13.48
N PHE A 313 3.85 -5.22 -12.47
CA PHE A 313 3.22 -3.91 -12.55
C PHE A 313 4.24 -2.80 -12.86
N LEU A 314 5.31 -2.68 -12.07
CA LEU A 314 6.30 -1.62 -12.26
C LEU A 314 7.03 -1.71 -13.60
N LEU A 315 7.38 -2.91 -14.06
CA LEU A 315 8.15 -3.12 -15.28
C LEU A 315 7.30 -3.00 -16.54
N PHE A 316 6.06 -3.50 -16.50
CA PHE A 316 5.24 -3.73 -17.69
C PHE A 316 3.87 -3.05 -17.66
N GLY A 317 3.34 -2.69 -16.49
CA GLY A 317 2.04 -2.05 -16.33
C GLY A 317 2.06 -0.52 -16.21
N VAL A 318 3.25 0.08 -16.03
CA VAL A 318 3.42 1.53 -15.82
C VAL A 318 4.14 2.19 -17.00
N PRO A 319 3.60 3.29 -17.58
CA PRO A 319 4.29 4.07 -18.59
C PRO A 319 5.60 4.68 -18.07
N ARG A 320 6.68 4.62 -18.85
CA ARG A 320 8.00 5.15 -18.43
C ARG A 320 8.20 6.63 -18.72
N GLY A 321 7.51 7.17 -19.73
CA GLY A 321 7.60 8.57 -20.13
C GLY A 321 6.62 9.47 -19.38
N ARG A 322 6.72 10.78 -19.63
CA ARG A 322 5.68 11.73 -19.20
C ARG A 322 4.37 11.45 -19.94
N VAL A 323 3.29 11.38 -19.19
CA VAL A 323 1.90 11.21 -19.64
C VAL A 323 1.01 12.22 -18.91
N TRP A 324 -0.26 12.32 -19.30
CA TRP A 324 -1.19 13.34 -18.81
C TRP A 324 -1.42 13.34 -17.28
N PHE A 325 -1.20 12.20 -16.59
CA PHE A 325 -1.33 12.07 -15.14
C PHE A 325 0.01 12.09 -14.37
N THR A 326 1.15 12.26 -15.04
CA THR A 326 2.46 12.24 -14.37
C THR A 326 2.53 13.29 -13.25
N ASP A 327 2.08 14.51 -13.52
CA ASP A 327 2.13 15.60 -12.52
C ASP A 327 1.14 15.37 -11.35
N ALA A 328 0.06 14.61 -11.58
CA ALA A 328 -0.88 14.17 -10.54
C ALA A 328 -0.24 13.09 -9.63
N GLY A 329 0.46 12.12 -10.22
CA GLY A 329 1.25 11.11 -9.50
C GLY A 329 2.31 11.69 -8.57
N SER A 330 2.66 12.92 -8.87
CA SER A 330 3.60 13.72 -8.15
C SER A 330 3.07 14.27 -6.80
N ALA A 331 1.74 14.32 -6.65
CA ALA A 331 0.99 14.89 -5.54
C ALA A 331 0.09 13.84 -4.86
N THR A 332 0.45 12.55 -4.90
CA THR A 332 -0.41 11.47 -4.38
C THR A 332 -0.68 11.53 -2.89
N MET A 333 0.08 12.31 -2.10
CA MET A 333 -0.24 12.52 -0.69
C MET A 333 -1.61 13.19 -0.49
N TYR A 334 -2.03 14.06 -1.41
CA TYR A 334 -3.36 14.67 -1.36
C TYR A 334 -4.45 13.63 -1.57
N ALA A 335 -4.35 12.84 -2.64
CA ALA A 335 -5.28 11.73 -2.87
C ALA A 335 -5.27 10.72 -1.70
N TYR A 336 -4.10 10.39 -1.17
CA TYR A 336 -3.95 9.48 -0.02
C TYR A 336 -4.75 9.97 1.20
N LEU A 337 -4.68 11.25 1.54
CA LEU A 337 -5.33 11.80 2.73
C LEU A 337 -6.77 12.24 2.52
N LEU A 338 -7.26 12.36 1.28
CA LEU A 338 -8.58 12.96 0.98
C LEU A 338 -9.52 12.06 0.18
N HIS A 339 -9.10 10.85 -0.21
CA HIS A 339 -9.92 9.97 -1.06
C HIS A 339 -11.15 9.39 -0.36
N MET A 340 -11.12 9.28 0.97
CA MET A 340 -12.09 8.49 1.70
C MET A 340 -13.54 8.95 1.52
N PRO A 341 -13.89 10.24 1.60
CA PRO A 341 -15.26 10.69 1.34
C PRO A 341 -15.76 10.28 -0.06
N LEU A 342 -14.95 10.50 -1.10
CA LEU A 342 -15.33 10.20 -2.49
C LEU A 342 -15.45 8.70 -2.75
N VAL A 343 -14.55 7.89 -2.18
CA VAL A 343 -14.63 6.43 -2.27
C VAL A 343 -15.85 5.91 -1.51
N ARG A 344 -16.19 6.48 -0.34
CA ARG A 344 -17.41 6.11 0.40
C ARG A 344 -18.68 6.44 -0.37
N TYR A 345 -18.77 7.62 -0.99
CA TYR A 345 -19.90 7.94 -1.87
C TYR A 345 -20.01 6.98 -3.06
N THR A 346 -18.87 6.61 -3.65
CA THR A 346 -18.82 5.59 -4.72
C THR A 346 -19.39 4.27 -4.22
N ALA A 347 -18.89 3.77 -3.08
CA ALA A 347 -19.36 2.53 -2.47
C ALA A 347 -20.86 2.57 -2.17
N MET A 348 -21.39 3.68 -1.65
CA MET A 348 -22.84 3.85 -1.42
C MET A 348 -23.64 3.78 -2.72
N GLY A 349 -23.20 4.48 -3.77
CA GLY A 349 -23.84 4.41 -5.08
C GLY A 349 -23.89 2.99 -5.64
N LEU A 350 -22.77 2.27 -5.52
CA LEU A 350 -22.68 0.86 -5.89
C LEU A 350 -23.64 0.01 -5.06
N THR A 351 -23.66 0.13 -3.73
CA THR A 351 -24.57 -0.66 -2.86
C THR A 351 -26.05 -0.48 -3.19
N LYS A 352 -26.47 0.69 -3.66
CA LYS A 352 -27.85 0.92 -4.11
C LYS A 352 -28.16 0.20 -5.42
N ALA A 353 -27.16 0.03 -6.29
CA ALA A 353 -27.28 -0.76 -7.50
C ALA A 353 -27.33 -2.27 -7.20
N ASP A 354 -26.92 -2.71 -5.99
CA ASP A 354 -26.77 -4.13 -5.64
C ASP A 354 -28.01 -4.98 -5.88
N ALA A 355 -29.16 -4.48 -5.47
CA ALA A 355 -30.43 -5.21 -5.55
C ALA A 355 -30.81 -5.54 -7.01
N LEU A 356 -30.39 -4.72 -7.98
CA LEU A 356 -30.68 -4.92 -9.40
C LEU A 356 -29.67 -5.88 -10.07
N TYR A 357 -28.40 -5.82 -9.66
CA TYR A 357 -27.32 -6.61 -10.27
C TYR A 357 -27.17 -8.02 -9.68
N ALA A 358 -27.45 -8.22 -8.39
CA ALA A 358 -27.31 -9.51 -7.70
C ALA A 358 -28.12 -10.65 -8.34
N ALA A 359 -29.38 -10.38 -8.73
CA ALA A 359 -30.25 -11.37 -9.35
C ALA A 359 -29.78 -11.80 -10.76
N THR A 360 -29.06 -10.91 -11.45
CA THR A 360 -28.60 -11.13 -12.84
C THR A 360 -27.25 -11.85 -12.89
N LEU A 361 -26.35 -11.57 -11.95
CA LEU A 361 -25.00 -12.14 -11.93
C LEU A 361 -24.93 -13.54 -11.30
N ALA A 362 -25.80 -13.86 -10.33
CA ALA A 362 -25.76 -15.12 -9.58
C ALA A 362 -25.91 -16.39 -10.44
N ASN A 363 -26.46 -16.26 -11.65
CA ASN A 363 -26.70 -17.39 -12.57
C ASN A 363 -25.87 -17.32 -13.85
N LEU A 364 -24.87 -16.43 -13.94
CA LEU A 364 -24.05 -16.34 -15.12
C LEU A 364 -23.13 -17.57 -15.26
N PRO A 365 -22.94 -18.09 -16.49
CA PRO A 365 -21.85 -19.01 -16.79
C PRO A 365 -20.49 -18.40 -16.36
N PRO A 366 -19.53 -19.20 -15.86
CA PRO A 366 -18.24 -18.69 -15.35
C PRO A 366 -17.47 -17.80 -16.32
N ALA A 367 -17.56 -18.06 -17.63
CA ALA A 367 -16.92 -17.24 -18.64
C ALA A 367 -17.54 -15.83 -18.75
N LEU A 368 -18.85 -15.71 -18.58
CA LEU A 368 -19.54 -14.41 -18.60
C LEU A 368 -19.31 -13.66 -17.29
N ASP A 369 -19.29 -14.34 -16.14
CA ASP A 369 -18.93 -13.72 -14.85
C ASP A 369 -17.53 -13.10 -14.91
N TYR A 370 -16.54 -13.84 -15.43
CA TYR A 370 -15.18 -13.31 -15.64
C TYR A 370 -15.16 -12.08 -16.56
N ILE A 371 -15.87 -12.10 -17.69
CA ILE A 371 -15.92 -10.95 -18.61
C ILE A 371 -16.57 -9.73 -17.93
N CYS A 372 -17.67 -9.94 -17.20
CA CYS A 372 -18.33 -8.90 -16.42
C CYS A 372 -17.39 -8.32 -15.35
N PHE A 373 -16.63 -9.18 -14.66
CA PHE A 373 -15.62 -8.75 -13.71
C PHE A 373 -14.55 -7.90 -14.37
N ILE A 374 -13.98 -8.30 -15.52
CA ILE A 374 -12.94 -7.51 -16.21
C ILE A 374 -13.49 -6.15 -16.69
N ALA A 375 -14.73 -6.11 -17.18
CA ALA A 375 -15.38 -4.86 -17.58
C ALA A 375 -15.56 -3.93 -16.37
N LEU A 376 -16.03 -4.47 -15.25
CA LEU A 376 -16.19 -3.74 -14.00
C LEU A 376 -14.84 -3.27 -13.42
N ALA A 377 -13.85 -4.17 -13.41
CA ALA A 377 -12.44 -3.92 -13.09
C ALA A 377 -11.92 -2.69 -13.83
N THR A 378 -12.19 -2.64 -15.14
CA THR A 378 -11.74 -1.54 -15.99
C THR A 378 -12.50 -0.25 -15.69
N ALA A 379 -13.84 -0.30 -15.60
CA ALA A 379 -14.70 0.87 -15.41
C ALA A 379 -14.40 1.61 -14.10
N LEU A 380 -14.29 0.85 -13.01
CA LEU A 380 -13.95 1.42 -11.70
C LEU A 380 -12.48 1.94 -11.67
N ASN A 381 -11.55 1.39 -12.45
CA ASN A 381 -10.16 1.88 -12.47
C ASN A 381 -10.11 3.25 -13.14
N LEU A 382 -10.89 3.44 -14.20
CA LEU A 382 -11.08 4.74 -14.83
C LEU A 382 -11.76 5.73 -13.87
N TRP A 383 -12.78 5.29 -13.13
CA TRP A 383 -13.46 6.10 -12.12
C TRP A 383 -12.52 6.55 -11.00
N PHE A 384 -11.72 5.64 -10.43
CA PHE A 384 -10.75 6.00 -9.40
C PHE A 384 -9.58 6.80 -9.94
N ALA A 385 -9.16 6.59 -11.20
CA ALA A 385 -8.20 7.47 -11.85
C ALA A 385 -8.73 8.91 -11.92
N MET A 386 -10.02 9.10 -12.23
CA MET A 386 -10.66 10.41 -12.18
C MET A 386 -10.66 11.00 -10.76
N ILE A 387 -11.06 10.23 -9.74
CA ILE A 387 -11.05 10.68 -8.34
C ILE A 387 -9.64 11.12 -7.92
N VAL A 388 -8.64 10.27 -8.14
CA VAL A 388 -7.25 10.58 -7.79
C VAL A 388 -6.76 11.81 -8.54
N TYR A 389 -7.07 11.94 -9.84
CA TYR A 389 -6.69 13.11 -10.61
C TYR A 389 -7.30 14.39 -10.05
N VAL A 390 -8.61 14.41 -9.78
CA VAL A 390 -9.33 15.55 -9.19
C VAL A 390 -8.74 15.97 -7.85
N LEU A 391 -8.45 15.02 -6.96
CA LEU A 391 -7.84 15.28 -5.64
C LEU A 391 -6.42 15.85 -5.72
N THR A 392 -5.76 15.73 -6.86
CA THR A 392 -4.41 16.26 -7.10
C THR A 392 -4.39 17.57 -7.88
N LEU A 393 -5.56 18.10 -8.27
CA LEU A 393 -5.66 19.37 -8.98
C LEU A 393 -5.21 20.55 -8.11
N HIS A 394 -4.75 21.61 -8.78
CA HIS A 394 -4.25 22.82 -8.13
C HIS A 394 -5.21 23.45 -7.09
N PRO A 395 -6.54 23.51 -7.30
CA PRO A 395 -7.46 24.06 -6.29
C PRO A 395 -7.43 23.28 -4.98
N VAL A 396 -7.44 21.93 -5.04
CA VAL A 396 -7.36 21.07 -3.85
C VAL A 396 -6.01 21.25 -3.15
N ARG A 397 -4.93 21.31 -3.94
CA ARG A 397 -3.57 21.53 -3.43
C ARG A 397 -3.41 22.89 -2.75
N SER A 398 -4.04 23.92 -3.28
CA SER A 398 -4.02 25.27 -2.69
C SER A 398 -4.77 25.29 -1.36
N MET A 399 -5.91 24.59 -1.28
CA MET A 399 -6.76 24.56 -0.09
C MET A 399 -6.13 23.75 1.06
N PHE A 400 -5.55 22.58 0.76
CA PHE A 400 -5.00 21.69 1.79
C PHE A 400 -3.47 21.74 1.92
N GLY A 401 -2.77 22.51 1.07
CA GLY A 401 -1.31 22.52 1.00
C GLY A 401 -0.63 22.93 2.31
N VAL A 402 -1.25 23.81 3.10
CA VAL A 402 -0.75 24.19 4.43
C VAL A 402 -0.62 22.98 5.37
N LEU A 403 -1.52 21.99 5.24
CA LEU A 403 -1.57 20.79 6.06
C LEU A 403 -0.74 19.64 5.46
N ILE A 404 -0.86 19.43 4.15
CA ILE A 404 -0.34 18.24 3.46
C ILE A 404 1.09 18.45 2.94
N GLU A 405 1.44 19.66 2.51
CA GLU A 405 2.77 20.05 2.03
C GLU A 405 3.31 21.23 2.86
N PRO A 406 3.65 21.02 4.15
CA PRO A 406 4.02 22.09 5.10
C PRO A 406 5.43 22.65 4.84
N THR A 407 5.67 23.14 3.62
CA THR A 407 6.92 23.78 3.19
C THR A 407 7.24 25.02 4.01
N TRP A 408 6.22 25.74 4.46
CA TRP A 408 6.33 26.86 5.39
C TRP A 408 7.03 26.44 6.71
N LEU A 409 6.65 25.28 7.27
CA LEU A 409 7.24 24.76 8.51
C LEU A 409 8.67 24.27 8.28
N LEU A 410 8.92 23.66 7.12
CA LEU A 410 10.27 23.22 6.75
C LEU A 410 11.23 24.40 6.60
N ASN A 411 10.77 25.50 5.98
CA ASN A 411 11.54 26.72 5.81
C ASN A 411 11.86 27.36 7.17
N LEU A 412 10.89 27.42 8.10
CA LEU A 412 11.13 27.91 9.46
C LEU A 412 12.14 27.03 10.23
N ALA A 413 11.98 25.71 10.16
CA ALA A 413 12.87 24.77 10.86
C ALA A 413 14.31 24.83 10.35
N THR A 414 14.51 25.10 9.04
CA THR A 414 15.83 25.17 8.42
C THR A 414 16.46 26.57 8.48
N ALA A 415 15.66 27.65 8.51
CA ALA A 415 16.16 29.00 8.71
C ALA A 415 16.89 29.14 10.05
N LYS A 416 16.38 28.51 11.12
CA LYS A 416 16.99 28.54 12.45
C LYS A 416 18.34 27.80 12.53
N THR A 417 18.62 26.90 11.59
CA THR A 417 19.92 26.21 11.47
C THR A 417 20.94 26.98 10.62
N ARG A 418 20.54 28.10 10.01
CA ARG A 418 21.39 29.00 9.22
C ARG A 418 21.57 30.33 9.98
N SER A 419 22.46 30.39 10.97
CA SER A 419 22.91 31.64 11.63
C SER A 419 24.15 31.38 12.51
N PRO A 420 25.20 32.22 12.55
CA PRO A 420 25.67 33.24 11.62
C PRO A 420 27.17 33.08 11.26
N GLU A 421 27.72 31.86 11.14
CA GLU A 421 29.16 31.69 10.86
C GLU A 421 29.62 32.10 9.44
N LYS A 422 28.68 32.51 8.57
CA LYS A 422 28.97 33.04 7.22
C LYS A 422 28.62 34.52 7.03
N ALA A 423 28.28 35.23 8.10
CA ALA A 423 28.07 36.68 8.05
C ALA A 423 29.38 37.48 8.23
N GLU A 424 30.48 36.83 8.62
CA GLU A 424 31.78 37.47 8.90
C GLU A 424 32.76 37.43 7.71
N GLU A 425 32.50 36.65 6.66
CA GLU A 425 33.28 36.68 5.40
C GLU A 425 32.71 37.66 4.35
N ALA A 426 31.63 38.37 4.68
CA ALA A 426 30.98 39.36 3.81
C ALA A 426 30.95 40.78 4.40
N LYS A 427 31.85 41.06 5.35
CA LYS A 427 32.27 42.40 5.76
C LYS A 427 33.77 42.49 5.63
#